data_AF-A0A9D8DWQ3-F1
#
_entry.id   AF-A0A9D8DWQ3-F1
#
_cell.length_a   1.000
_cell.length_b   1.000
_cell.length_c   1.000
_cell.angle_alpha   90.00
_cell.angle_beta   90.00
_cell.angle_gamma   90.00
#
_symmetry.space_group_name_H-M   'P 1'
#
loop_
_entity.id
_entity.type
_entity.pdbx_description
1 polymer ?
#
loop_
_entity_poly.entity_id
_entity_poly.type
_entity_poly.pdbx_seq_one_letter_code
_entity_poly.pdbx_strand_id
1 'polypeptide(L)' 'MAELVYFSGTMDSGKSTLALQTHHNHSTAGRRGLVFTRNDRAGKAKLSSRLGLETVAIEADDALDFYF' A
#
# COMPACT_ATOMS: atom_id res chain seq x y z
N MET A 1 8.32 -16.89 8.51
CA MET A 1 9.05 -17.04 7.24
C MET A 1 8.89 -15.73 6.48
N ALA A 2 9.95 -15.23 5.83
CA ALA A 2 9.85 -14.04 4.99
C ALA A 2 9.31 -14.43 3.61
N GLU A 3 8.40 -13.65 3.07
CA GLU A 3 7.75 -13.88 1.77
C GLU A 3 7.59 -12.55 1.03
N LEU A 4 7.79 -12.56 -0.28
CA LEU A 4 7.45 -11.46 -1.18
C LEU A 4 6.27 -11.88 -2.03
N VAL A 5 5.13 -11.21 -1.85
CA VAL A 5 3.95 -11.39 -2.69
C VAL A 5 3.81 -10.19 -3.60
N TYR A 6 3.81 -10.43 -4.91
CA TYR A 6 3.71 -9.37 -5.91
C TYR A 6 2.41 -9.47 -6.70
N PHE A 7 1.67 -8.35 -6.75
CA PHE A 7 0.42 -8.24 -7.51
C PHE A 7 0.56 -7.18 -8.59
N SER A 8 0.30 -7.57 -9.84
CA SER A 8 0.32 -6.68 -11.01
C SER A 8 -0.95 -6.81 -11.82
N GLY A 9 -1.26 -5.79 -12.62
CA GLY A 9 -2.44 -5.77 -13.47
C GLY A 9 -2.68 -4.39 -14.07
N THR A 10 -3.59 -4.30 -15.04
CA THR A 10 -4.00 -3.05 -15.68
C THR A 10 -4.62 -2.07 -14.67
N MET A 11 -4.75 -0.79 -15.03
CA MET A 11 -5.59 0.12 -14.25
C MET A 11 -7.00 -0.47 -14.08
N ASP A 12 -7.65 -0.17 -12.96
CA ASP A 12 -8.99 -0.69 -12.59
C ASP A 12 -9.04 -2.17 -12.18
N SER A 13 -7.94 -2.92 -12.26
CA SER A 13 -7.90 -4.32 -11.83
C SER A 13 -7.95 -4.54 -10.30
N GLY A 14 -8.18 -3.49 -9.49
CA GLY A 14 -8.33 -3.61 -8.04
C GLY A 14 -7.04 -3.71 -7.20
N LYS A 15 -5.86 -3.42 -7.76
CA LYS A 15 -4.56 -3.52 -7.03
C LYS A 15 -4.54 -2.79 -5.68
N SER A 16 -4.89 -1.51 -5.65
CA SER A 16 -4.89 -0.73 -4.40
C SER A 16 -5.94 -1.23 -3.41
N THR A 17 -7.09 -1.72 -3.90
CA THR A 17 -8.11 -2.34 -3.05
C THR A 17 -7.54 -3.57 -2.34
N LEU A 18 -6.86 -4.46 -3.07
CA LEU A 18 -6.24 -5.65 -2.50
C LEU A 18 -5.16 -5.29 -1.48
N ALA A 19 -4.29 -4.32 -1.79
CA ALA A 19 -3.26 -3.85 -0.85
C ALA A 19 -3.88 -3.32 0.46
N LEU A 20 -4.95 -2.52 0.37
CA LEU A 20 -5.67 -1.99 1.53
C LEU A 20 -6.35 -3.09 2.34
N GLN A 21 -6.99 -4.07 1.67
CA GLN A 21 -7.59 -5.23 2.34
C GLN A 21 -6.54 -6.07 3.05
N THR A 22 -5.40 -6.33 2.41
CA THR A 22 -4.28 -7.04 3.02
C THR A 22 -3.77 -6.30 4.25
N HIS A 23 -3.52 -4.99 4.16
CA HIS A 23 -3.10 -4.17 5.30
C HIS A 23 -4.12 -4.24 6.46
N HIS A 24 -5.41 -4.10 6.15
CA HIS A 24 -6.48 -4.20 7.14
C HIS A 24 -6.48 -5.56 7.83
N ASN A 25 -6.44 -6.66 7.07
CA ASN A 25 -6.44 -8.03 7.61
C ASN A 25 -5.20 -8.33 8.47
N HIS A 26 -4.04 -7.79 8.11
CA HIS A 26 -2.84 -7.92 8.95
C HIS A 26 -3.01 -7.15 10.26
N SER A 27 -3.48 -5.91 10.19
CA SER A 27 -3.70 -5.05 11.35
C SER A 27 -4.73 -5.63 12.33
N THR A 28 -5.88 -6.12 11.82
CA THR A 28 -6.91 -6.76 12.64
C THR A 28 -6.45 -8.06 13.28
N ALA A 29 -5.49 -8.76 12.67
CA ALA A 29 -4.82 -9.92 13.25
C ALA A 29 -3.69 -9.53 14.24
N GLY A 30 -3.59 -8.26 14.64
CA GLY A 30 -2.58 -7.77 15.59
C GLY A 30 -1.17 -7.64 15.01
N ARG A 31 -1.01 -7.75 13.68
CA ARG A 31 0.29 -7.59 13.01
C ARG A 31 0.53 -6.13 12.67
N ARG A 32 1.71 -5.63 13.02
CA ARG A 32 2.16 -4.29 12.66
C ARG A 32 2.88 -4.33 11.31
N GLY A 33 2.64 -3.32 10.48
CA GLY A 33 3.27 -3.18 9.17
C GLY A 33 3.26 -1.73 8.72
N LEU A 34 4.13 -1.43 7.76
CA LEU A 34 4.22 -0.12 7.12
C LEU A 34 3.56 -0.18 5.74
N VAL A 35 2.89 0.90 5.35
CA VAL A 35 2.35 1.07 4.01
C VAL A 35 3.18 2.12 3.30
N PHE A 36 3.72 1.76 2.14
CA PHE A 36 4.41 2.69 1.25
C PHE A 36 3.56 2.92 0.01
N THR A 37 3.61 4.13 -0.52
CA THR A 37 2.93 4.51 -1.76
C THR A 37 3.85 5.39 -2.60
N ARG A 38 3.63 5.42 -3.90
CA ARG A 38 4.32 6.37 -4.78
C ARG A 38 3.36 6.85 -5.85
N ASN A 39 3.24 8.16 -6.00
CA ASN A 39 2.38 8.80 -7.01
C ASN A 39 0.90 8.38 -6.92
N ASP A 40 0.34 8.27 -5.71
CA ASP A 40 -1.10 8.05 -5.57
C ASP A 40 -1.88 9.30 -6.04
N ARG A 41 -2.96 9.06 -6.77
CA ARG A 41 -3.84 10.11 -7.30
C ARG A 41 -4.58 10.91 -6.23
N ALA A 42 -4.73 10.36 -5.02
CA ALA A 42 -5.33 11.05 -3.89
C ALA A 42 -4.33 11.98 -3.18
N GLY A 43 -3.11 12.10 -3.70
CA GLY A 43 -2.05 12.97 -3.18
C GLY A 43 -0.95 12.20 -2.47
N LYS A 44 -0.04 12.95 -1.87
CA LYS A 44 1.12 12.39 -1.16
C LYS A 44 0.71 11.69 0.12
N ALA A 45 1.50 10.70 0.54
CA ALA A 45 1.37 10.02 1.83
C ALA A 45 0.02 9.33 2.06
N LYS A 46 -0.62 8.89 0.98
CA LYS A 46 -1.92 8.19 1.00
C LYS A 46 -1.93 7.08 -0.04
N LEU A 47 -2.48 5.92 0.34
CA LEU A 47 -2.87 4.88 -0.62
C LEU A 47 -4.39 4.90 -0.76
N SER A 48 -4.91 5.02 -1.99
CA SER A 48 -6.34 5.09 -2.28
C SER A 48 -6.80 4.08 -3.33
N SER A 49 -8.05 3.63 -3.24
CA SER A 49 -8.68 2.76 -4.24
C SER A 49 -9.85 3.45 -4.96
N ARG A 50 -10.28 2.89 -6.09
CA ARG A 50 -11.47 3.37 -6.82
C ARG A 50 -12.79 3.03 -6.15
N LEU A 51 -12.76 2.15 -5.15
CA LEU A 51 -13.92 1.82 -4.32
C LEU A 51 -14.03 2.73 -3.08
N GLY A 52 -13.20 3.78 -3.00
CA GLY A 52 -13.25 4.75 -1.89
C GLY A 52 -12.56 4.29 -0.61
N LEU A 53 -11.77 3.21 -0.67
CA LEU A 53 -10.93 2.81 0.47
C LEU A 53 -9.64 3.62 0.47
N GLU A 54 -9.16 3.99 1.65
CA GLU A 54 -7.89 4.69 1.81
C GLU A 54 -7.19 4.39 3.15
N THR A 55 -5.89 4.62 3.20
CA THR A 55 -5.09 4.62 4.43
C THR A 55 -3.92 5.61 4.34
N VAL A 56 -3.38 5.99 5.49
CA VAL A 56 -2.13 6.75 5.57
C VAL A 56 -0.98 5.87 5.10
N ALA A 57 -0.10 6.44 4.27
CA ALA A 57 1.06 5.75 3.74
C ALA A 57 2.30 6.65 3.81
N ILE A 58 3.47 6.02 3.78
CA ILE A 58 4.76 6.69 3.62
C ILE A 58 4.97 6.91 2.12
N GLU A 59 5.24 8.15 1.71
CA GLU A 59 5.59 8.43 0.31
C GLU A 59 7.01 7.89 0.04
N ALA A 60 7.11 6.98 -0.92
CA ALA A 60 8.37 6.45 -1.42
C ALA A 60 8.90 7.36 -2.53
N ASP A 61 9.50 8.48 -2.13
CA ASP A 61 10.19 9.39 -3.04
C ASP A 61 11.58 8.87 -3.45
N ASP A 62 12.32 9.66 -4.20
CA ASP A 62 13.66 9.30 -4.67
C ASP A 62 14.74 9.31 -3.59
N ALA A 63 14.43 9.86 -2.40
CA ALA A 63 15.32 9.86 -1.26
C ALA A 63 15.07 8.67 -0.31
N LEU A 64 14.04 7.85 -0.54
CA LEU A 64 13.76 6.69 0.28
C LEU A 64 14.86 5.63 0.14
N ASP A 65 15.52 5.34 1.26
CA ASP A 65 16.49 4.26 1.39
C ASP A 65 16.01 3.25 2.44
N PHE A 66 15.98 1.97 2.07
CA PHE A 66 15.57 0.88 2.98
C PHE A 66 16.75 0.27 3.73
N TYR A 67 17.98 0.65 3.38
CA TYR A 67 19.20 0.04 3.93
C TYR A 67 19.92 0.94 4.94
N PHE A 68 19.54 2.21 5.06
CA PHE A 68 20.22 3.21 5.88
C PHE A 68 19.26 4.02 6.75
#